data_AF-A0A2V6A5J3-F1
#
_entry.id   AF-A0A2V6A5J3-F1
#
_cell.length_a   1.000
_cell.length_b   1.000
_cell.length_c   1.000
_cell.angle_alpha   90.00
_cell.angle_beta   90.00
_cell.angle_gamma   90.00
#
_symmetry.space_group_name_H-M   'P 1'
#
loop_
_entity.id
_entity.type
_entity.pdbx_description
1 polymer ?
#
loop_
_entity_poly.entity_id
_entity_poly.type
_entity_poly.pdbx_seq_one_letter_code
_entity_poly.pdbx_strand_id
1 'polypeptide(L)'
;IVMPLFAFANAGVKIDLSLQQSEIGFGILAGLLLGKPLGIMIAALIAVKTGIAKLPQAVNWRSLLGYGLLSGIGFTMSLFIAMLAFDDTALVNAAKRGIIVGSLLAGVAGAVMLRTGRALNDAK
;
A
#
# COMPACT_ATOMS: atom_id res chain seq x y z
N ILE A 1 -2.68 -22.19 -1.16
CA ILE A 1 -1.54 -22.83 -0.45
C ILE A 1 -0.23 -22.07 -0.68
N VAL A 2 0.12 -21.78 -1.95
CA VAL A 2 1.39 -21.09 -2.29
C VAL A 2 1.55 -19.73 -1.59
N MET A 3 0.55 -18.86 -1.66
CA MET A 3 0.62 -17.50 -1.08
C MET A 3 0.80 -17.49 0.44
N PRO A 4 0.01 -18.23 1.25
CA PRO A 4 0.26 -18.35 2.68
C PRO A 4 1.64 -18.89 3.02
N LEU A 5 2.13 -19.91 2.29
CA LEU A 5 3.45 -20.50 2.51
C LEU A 5 4.57 -19.49 2.19
N PHE A 6 4.44 -18.77 1.08
CA PHE A 6 5.39 -17.72 0.68
C PHE A 6 5.46 -16.61 1.73
N ALA A 7 4.30 -16.13 2.19
CA ALA A 7 4.22 -15.11 3.21
C ALA A 7 4.86 -15.60 4.52
N PHE A 8 4.54 -16.82 4.96
CA PHE A 8 5.13 -17.40 6.16
C PHE A 8 6.66 -17.52 6.09
N ALA A 9 7.18 -18.00 4.96
CA ALA A 9 8.63 -18.17 4.76
C ALA A 9 9.39 -16.85 4.67
N ASN A 10 8.76 -15.78 4.15
CA ASN A 10 9.47 -14.53 3.81
C ASN A 10 9.14 -13.33 4.70
N ALA A 11 8.01 -13.35 5.42
CA ALA A 11 7.59 -12.26 6.31
C ALA A 11 8.31 -12.28 7.66
N GLY A 12 9.08 -13.33 7.97
CA GLY A 12 9.91 -13.42 9.17
C GLY A 12 11.03 -12.38 9.18
N VAL A 13 10.72 -11.17 9.63
CA VAL A 13 11.66 -10.06 9.77
C VAL A 13 11.92 -9.82 11.24
N LYS A 14 13.19 -9.76 11.64
CA LYS A 14 13.55 -9.25 12.96
C LYS A 14 13.22 -7.76 12.99
N ILE A 15 12.21 -7.40 13.77
CA ILE A 15 11.88 -6.00 14.07
C ILE A 15 12.92 -5.53 15.08
N ASP A 16 14.04 -5.06 14.56
CA ASP A 16 15.01 -4.30 15.33
C ASP A 16 14.68 -2.82 15.16
N LEU A 17 14.71 -2.07 16.26
CA LEU A 17 14.51 -0.62 16.31
C LEU A 17 15.74 0.14 15.81
N SER A 18 16.83 -0.57 15.49
CA SER A 18 18.02 0.02 14.90
C SER A 18 17.72 0.66 13.54
N LEU A 19 18.12 1.94 13.38
CA LEU A 19 17.92 2.75 12.17
C LEU A 19 18.88 2.37 11.02
N GLN A 20 19.54 1.22 11.09
CA GLN A 20 20.50 0.82 10.06
C GLN A 20 19.79 0.62 8.71
N GLN A 21 20.32 1.30 7.70
CA GLN A 21 19.85 1.27 6.31
C GLN A 21 18.37 1.67 6.16
N SER A 22 17.93 2.64 6.97
CA SER A 22 16.53 3.05 7.04
C SER A 22 16.01 3.72 5.76
N GLU A 23 16.90 4.27 4.92
CA GLU A 23 16.53 5.03 3.72
C GLU A 23 15.68 4.21 2.74
N ILE A 24 16.08 2.96 2.47
CA ILE A 24 15.33 2.06 1.59
C ILE A 24 13.97 1.72 2.19
N GLY A 25 13.95 1.42 3.50
CA GLY A 25 12.71 1.12 4.22
C GLY A 25 11.71 2.28 4.18
N PHE A 26 12.18 3.51 4.44
CA PHE A 26 11.36 4.72 4.35
C PHE A 26 10.92 5.03 2.92
N GLY A 27 11.80 4.84 1.93
CA GLY A 27 11.46 5.02 0.52
C GLY A 27 10.34 4.08 0.08
N ILE A 28 10.42 2.80 0.45
CA ILE A 28 9.38 1.81 0.15
C ILE A 28 8.08 2.12 0.91
N LEU A 29 8.18 2.48 2.20
CA LEU A 29 7.03 2.87 3.00
C LEU A 29 6.30 4.06 2.37
N ALA A 30 7.03 5.11 2.00
CA ALA A 30 6.48 6.29 1.34
C ALA A 30 5.91 5.96 -0.05
N GLY A 31 6.60 5.11 -0.82
CA GLY A 31 6.12 4.65 -2.12
C GLY A 31 4.80 3.88 -2.04
N LEU A 32 4.65 3.02 -1.03
CA LEU A 32 3.40 2.28 -0.79
C LEU A 32 2.27 3.18 -0.28
N LEU A 33 2.56 4.06 0.67
CA LEU A 33 1.56 4.92 1.30
C LEU A 33 1.14 6.13 0.46
N LEU A 34 2.05 6.70 -0.33
CA LEU A 34 1.79 7.92 -1.11
C LEU A 34 1.77 7.63 -2.60
N GLY A 35 2.76 6.88 -3.11
CA GLY A 35 2.90 6.64 -4.54
C GLY A 35 1.68 5.95 -5.15
N LYS A 36 1.22 4.85 -4.55
CA LYS A 36 0.07 4.09 -5.05
C LYS A 36 -1.26 4.88 -4.99
N PRO A 37 -1.66 5.49 -3.86
CA PRO A 37 -2.88 6.28 -3.83
C PRO A 37 -2.85 7.47 -4.76
N LEU A 38 -1.75 8.23 -4.80
CA LEU A 38 -1.62 9.38 -5.69
C LEU A 38 -1.66 8.97 -7.16
N GLY A 39 -0.97 7.88 -7.54
CA GLY A 39 -0.99 7.36 -8.90
C GLY A 39 -2.41 6.99 -9.36
N ILE A 40 -3.16 6.28 -8.51
CA ILE A 40 -4.55 5.90 -8.81
C ILE A 40 -5.44 7.14 -8.91
N MET A 41 -5.32 8.08 -7.97
CA MET A 41 -6.14 9.29 -7.95
C MET A 41 -5.90 10.16 -9.17
N ILE A 42 -4.64 10.36 -9.56
CA ILE A 42 -4.28 11.15 -10.74
C ILE A 42 -4.76 10.46 -12.01
N ALA A 43 -4.51 9.15 -12.15
CA ALA A 43 -4.95 8.39 -13.32
C ALA A 43 -6.48 8.41 -13.48
N ALA A 44 -7.22 8.22 -12.38
CA ALA A 44 -8.67 8.31 -12.36
C ALA A 44 -9.17 9.73 -12.68
N LEU A 45 -8.53 10.76 -12.13
CA LEU A 45 -8.86 12.15 -12.42
C LEU A 45 -8.67 12.48 -13.90
N ILE A 46 -7.57 12.03 -14.51
CA ILE A 46 -7.33 12.21 -15.94
C ILE A 46 -8.41 11.48 -16.74
N ALA A 47 -8.66 10.20 -16.46
CA ALA A 47 -9.64 9.40 -17.20
C ALA A 47 -11.07 9.96 -17.13
N VAL A 48 -11.47 10.50 -15.96
CA VAL A 48 -12.77 11.14 -15.79
C VAL A 48 -12.83 12.49 -16.48
N LYS A 49 -11.77 13.30 -16.42
CA LYS A 49 -11.73 14.62 -17.07
C LYS A 49 -11.69 14.53 -18.59
N THR A 50 -11.03 13.52 -19.16
CA THR A 50 -10.97 13.31 -20.62
C THR A 50 -12.19 12.59 -21.17
N GLY A 51 -13.11 12.15 -20.31
CA GLY A 51 -14.32 11.43 -20.71
C GLY A 51 -14.10 9.97 -21.09
N ILE A 52 -12.89 9.42 -20.90
CA ILE A 52 -12.56 8.00 -21.15
C ILE A 52 -13.32 7.09 -20.19
N ALA A 53 -13.54 7.54 -18.95
CA ALA A 53 -14.25 6.79 -17.92
C ALA A 53 -15.22 7.69 -17.13
N LYS A 54 -16.18 7.06 -16.46
CA LYS A 54 -17.08 7.73 -15.50
C LYS A 54 -17.02 7.01 -14.17
N LEU A 55 -17.11 7.78 -13.09
CA LEU A 55 -17.14 7.22 -11.74
C LEU A 55 -18.48 6.48 -11.54
N PRO A 56 -18.49 5.22 -11.05
CA PRO A 56 -19.73 4.49 -10.76
C PRO A 56 -20.60 5.19 -9.70
N GLN A 57 -21.92 5.04 -9.74
CA GLN A 57 -22.85 5.72 -8.82
C GLN A 57 -22.57 5.42 -7.33
N ALA A 58 -22.07 4.22 -7.01
CA ALA A 58 -21.75 3.81 -5.64
C ALA A 58 -20.37 4.29 -5.14
N VAL A 59 -19.58 4.95 -5.99
CA VAL A 59 -18.21 5.38 -5.66
C VAL A 59 -18.14 6.91 -5.73
N ASN A 60 -17.68 7.53 -4.66
CA ASN A 60 -17.32 8.94 -4.64
C ASN A 60 -15.78 9.08 -4.55
N TRP A 61 -15.27 10.29 -4.76
CA TRP A 61 -13.83 10.58 -4.70
C TRP A 61 -13.17 10.22 -3.36
N ARG A 62 -13.92 10.27 -2.25
CA ARG A 62 -13.42 9.86 -0.92
C ARG A 62 -13.26 8.34 -0.84
N SER A 63 -14.25 7.59 -1.32
CA SER A 63 -14.18 6.13 -1.42
C SER A 63 -13.05 5.70 -2.35
N LEU A 64 -12.86 6.40 -3.48
CA LEU A 64 -11.74 6.14 -4.39
C LEU A 64 -10.38 6.36 -3.71
N LEU A 65 -10.24 7.41 -2.91
CA LEU A 65 -9.05 7.63 -2.08
C LEU A 65 -8.84 6.48 -1.08
N GLY A 66 -9.90 6.01 -0.44
CA GLY A 66 -9.86 4.85 0.47
C GLY A 66 -9.41 3.56 -0.24
N TYR A 67 -9.95 3.28 -1.43
CA TYR A 67 -9.49 2.16 -2.27
C TYR A 67 -8.04 2.36 -2.74
N GLY A 68 -7.65 3.60 -3.05
CA GLY A 68 -6.28 3.98 -3.37
C GLY A 68 -5.32 3.64 -2.22
N LEU A 69 -5.66 3.99 -0.98
CA LEU A 69 -4.91 3.63 0.24
C LEU A 69 -4.81 2.11 0.41
N LEU A 70 -5.92 1.37 0.24
CA LEU A 70 -5.89 -0.10 0.30
C LEU A 70 -5.00 -0.73 -0.79
N SER A 71 -4.88 -0.10 -1.95
CA SER A 71 -3.96 -0.58 -3.00
C SER A 71 -2.47 -0.52 -2.58
N GLY A 72 -2.17 0.29 -1.55
CA GLY A 72 -0.89 0.41 -0.86
C GLY A 72 -0.44 -0.85 -0.11
N ILE A 73 -1.32 -1.84 0.04
CA ILE A 73 -0.99 -3.13 0.64
C ILE A 73 -0.18 -3.96 -0.38
N GLY A 74 1.14 -3.71 -0.41
CA GLY A 74 2.07 -4.38 -1.31
C GLY A 74 2.53 -5.76 -0.84
N PHE A 75 2.47 -6.00 0.48
CA PHE A 75 2.92 -7.19 1.21
C PHE A 75 3.63 -8.26 0.36
N THR A 76 2.94 -9.28 -0.14
CA THR A 76 3.59 -10.42 -0.82
C THR A 76 4.29 -10.05 -2.13
N MET A 77 3.67 -9.22 -2.98
CA MET A 77 4.29 -8.84 -4.26
C MET A 77 5.48 -7.91 -4.04
N SER A 78 5.40 -6.98 -3.08
CA SER A 78 6.52 -6.12 -2.73
C SER A 78 7.66 -6.91 -2.06
N LEU A 79 7.37 -7.90 -1.21
CA LEU A 79 8.38 -8.78 -0.63
C LEU A 79 9.12 -9.56 -1.73
N PHE A 80 8.38 -10.09 -2.70
CA PHE A 80 8.95 -10.79 -3.84
C PHE A 80 9.86 -9.87 -4.67
N ILE A 81 9.40 -8.67 -5.01
CA ILE A 81 10.19 -7.70 -5.77
C ILE A 81 11.44 -7.27 -4.99
N ALA A 82 11.34 -7.06 -3.67
CA ALA A 82 12.51 -6.70 -2.86
C ALA A 82 13.59 -7.80 -2.86
N MET A 83 13.19 -9.07 -2.87
CA MET A 83 14.12 -10.21 -2.95
C MET A 83 14.76 -10.37 -4.33
N LEU A 84 14.15 -9.81 -5.38
CA LEU A 84 14.73 -9.76 -6.72
C LEU A 84 15.58 -8.50 -6.96
N ALA A 85 15.29 -7.42 -6.24
CA ALA A 85 15.91 -6.12 -6.44
C ALA A 85 17.21 -5.92 -5.65
N PHE A 86 17.42 -6.68 -4.56
CA PHE A 86 18.58 -6.53 -3.69
C PHE A 86 19.25 -7.87 -3.42
N ASP A 87 20.57 -7.92 -3.63
CA ASP A 87 21.39 -9.09 -3.32
C ASP A 87 21.90 -9.08 -1.87
N ASP A 88 22.10 -7.90 -1.28
CA ASP A 88 22.54 -7.76 0.11
C ASP A 88 21.39 -8.04 1.09
N THR A 89 21.60 -9.04 1.93
CA THR A 89 20.70 -9.45 3.01
C THR A 89 20.29 -8.29 3.94
N ALA A 90 21.17 -7.32 4.20
CA ALA A 90 20.86 -6.17 5.04
C ALA A 90 19.82 -5.25 4.37
N LEU A 91 19.96 -5.01 3.06
CA LEU A 91 19.02 -4.22 2.26
C LEU A 91 17.68 -4.92 2.13
N VAL A 92 17.68 -6.23 1.86
CA VAL A 92 16.46 -7.05 1.82
C VAL A 92 15.72 -6.94 3.16
N ASN A 93 16.41 -7.09 4.28
CA ASN A 93 15.78 -6.98 5.60
C ASN A 93 15.19 -5.58 5.86
N ALA A 94 15.90 -4.51 5.47
CA ALA A 94 15.39 -3.14 5.55
C ALA A 94 14.14 -2.95 4.69
N ALA A 95 14.16 -3.46 3.45
CA ALA A 95 13.02 -3.43 2.55
C ALA A 95 11.81 -4.18 3.11
N LYS A 96 12.01 -5.41 3.64
CA LYS A 96 10.94 -6.19 4.25
C LYS A 96 10.29 -5.46 5.43
N ARG A 97 11.07 -4.78 6.28
CA ARG A 97 10.53 -3.93 7.36
C ARG A 97 9.64 -2.82 6.79
N GLY A 98 10.14 -2.06 5.81
CA GLY A 98 9.39 -0.98 5.16
C GLY A 98 8.09 -1.47 4.53
N ILE A 99 8.11 -2.63 3.88
CA ILE A 99 6.94 -3.24 3.25
C ILE A 99 5.88 -3.65 4.27
N ILE A 100 6.29 -4.30 5.37
CA ILE A 100 5.35 -4.75 6.41
C ILE A 100 4.70 -3.55 7.09
N VAL A 101 5.50 -2.56 7.51
CA VAL A 101 4.97 -1.35 8.17
C VAL A 101 4.12 -0.54 7.19
N GLY A 102 4.59 -0.32 5.97
CA GLY A 102 3.85 0.42 4.94
C GLY A 102 2.52 -0.26 4.58
N SER A 103 2.50 -1.59 4.43
CA SER A 103 1.29 -2.34 4.14
C SER A 103 0.28 -2.29 5.29
N LEU A 104 0.76 -2.37 6.53
CA LEU A 104 -0.10 -2.25 7.71
C LEU A 104 -0.72 -0.85 7.80
N LEU A 105 0.09 0.20 7.67
CA LEU A 105 -0.38 1.59 7.71
C LEU A 105 -1.36 1.88 6.56
N ALA A 106 -1.07 1.39 5.35
CA ALA A 106 -1.95 1.54 4.19
C ALA A 106 -3.31 0.84 4.41
N GLY A 107 -3.27 -0.38 4.96
CA GLY A 107 -4.46 -1.14 5.30
C GLY A 107 -5.31 -0.47 6.38
N VAL A 108 -4.69 0.00 7.46
CA VAL A 108 -5.38 0.71 8.55
C VAL A 108 -5.96 2.03 8.04
N ALA A 109 -5.16 2.85 7.36
CA ALA A 109 -5.61 4.14 6.83
C ALA A 109 -6.76 3.98 5.82
N GLY A 110 -6.65 3.03 4.89
CA GLY A 110 -7.70 2.71 3.93
C GLY A 110 -8.98 2.20 4.61
N ALA A 111 -8.85 1.31 5.59
CA ALA A 111 -9.99 0.79 6.36
C ALA A 111 -10.70 1.90 7.15
N VAL A 112 -9.96 2.77 7.83
CA VAL A 112 -10.51 3.91 8.57
C VAL A 112 -11.22 4.87 7.61
N MET A 113 -10.58 5.25 6.51
CA MET A 113 -11.15 6.16 5.51
C MET A 113 -12.48 5.63 4.95
N LEU A 114 -12.55 4.33 4.62
CA LEU A 114 -13.77 3.72 4.09
C LEU A 114 -14.87 3.54 5.15
N ARG A 115 -14.50 3.27 6.40
CA ARG A 115 -15.48 3.18 7.51
C ARG A 115 -16.13 4.53 7.79
N THR A 116 -15.34 5.60 7.89
CA THR A 116 -15.87 6.95 8.10
C THR A 116 -16.67 7.43 6.88
N GLY A 117 -16.27 7.05 5.67
CA GLY A 117 -17.00 7.35 4.44
C GLY A 117 -18.37 6.70 4.34
N ARG A 118 -18.54 5.46 4.85
CA ARG A 118 -19.84 4.77 4.92
C ARG A 118 -20.79 5.45 5.91
N ALA A 119 -20.32 5.77 7.11
CA ALA A 119 -21.12 6.44 8.14
C ALA A 119 -21.73 7.78 7.67
N LEU A 120 -21.07 8.49 6.75
CA LEU A 120 -21.57 9.74 6.17
C LEU A 120 -22.58 9.54 5.02
N ASN A 121 -22.51 8.41 4.32
CA ASN A 121 -23.47 8.09 3.26
C ASN A 121 -24.76 7.45 3.81
N ASP A 122 -24.69 6.73 4.94
CA ASP A 122 -25.86 6.15 5.60
C ASP A 122 -26.69 7.20 6.39
N ALA A 123 -26.13 8.40 6.61
CA ALA A 123 -26.78 9.52 7.29
C ALA A 123 -27.49 10.51 6.32
N LYS A 124 -27.48 10.23 5.01
CA LYS A 124 -28.18 10.98 3.96
C LYS A 124 -29.28 10.13 3.34
#